data_AF-A0A2W2KQN9-F1
#
_entry.id   AF-A0A2W2KQN9-F1
#
_cell.length_a   1.000
_cell.length_b   1.000
_cell.length_c   1.000
_cell.angle_alpha   90.00
_cell.angle_beta   90.00
_cell.angle_gamma   90.00
#
_symmetry.space_group_name_H-M   'P 1'
#
loop_
_entity.id
_entity.type
_entity.pdbx_description
1 polymer ?
#
loop_
_entity_poly.entity_id
_entity_poly.type
_entity_poly.pdbx_seq_one_letter_code
_entity_poly.pdbx_strand_id
1 'polypeptide(L)'
;MTRAEQPTAHTTAPDDALAADSRERAVRSLLRRPQLRRLWSAHLVGGVGDALALLVLVVLALQAAIAAGPFGGGYRGVAFAVATVFAVRILAT
;
A
#
# COMPACT_ATOMS: atom_id res chain seq x y z
N MET A 1 41.52 -25.55 4.45
CA MET A 1 41.21 -25.05 3.08
C MET A 1 40.73 -23.62 3.19
N THR A 2 41.38 -22.70 2.49
CA THR A 2 41.22 -21.23 2.61
C THR A 2 40.11 -20.71 1.69
N ARG A 3 39.43 -19.67 2.16
CA ARG A 3 38.30 -18.92 1.58
C ARG A 3 38.56 -18.25 0.21
N ALA A 4 39.69 -18.51 -0.43
CA ALA A 4 40.18 -17.75 -1.58
C ALA A 4 39.63 -18.22 -2.94
N GLU A 5 38.96 -19.37 -3.00
CA GLU A 5 38.47 -20.01 -4.24
C GLU A 5 36.95 -20.11 -4.28
N GLN A 6 36.21 -19.14 -3.72
CA GLN A 6 34.76 -19.10 -3.90
C GLN A 6 34.47 -18.41 -5.25
N PRO A 7 34.03 -19.13 -6.29
CA PRO A 7 33.68 -18.50 -7.55
C PRO A 7 32.50 -17.57 -7.27
N THR A 8 32.58 -16.31 -7.69
CA THR A 8 31.43 -15.41 -7.73
C THR A 8 30.40 -16.00 -8.69
N ALA A 9 29.48 -16.78 -8.15
CA ALA A 9 28.44 -17.45 -8.90
C ALA A 9 27.45 -16.40 -9.43
N HIS A 10 27.59 -16.06 -10.71
CA HIS A 10 26.57 -15.31 -11.43
C HIS A 10 25.37 -16.24 -11.70
N THR A 11 24.44 -16.34 -10.74
CA THR A 11 23.27 -17.23 -10.86
C THR A 11 21.99 -16.51 -10.45
N THR A 12 21.59 -15.50 -11.21
CA THR A 12 20.42 -14.67 -10.89
C THR A 12 19.09 -15.44 -10.99
N ALA A 13 19.00 -16.53 -11.76
CA ALA A 13 17.72 -17.22 -12.05
C ALA A 13 17.25 -18.28 -11.03
N PRO A 14 18.07 -19.22 -10.52
CA PRO A 14 17.63 -20.24 -9.57
C PRO A 14 17.45 -19.69 -8.15
N ASP A 15 18.17 -18.64 -7.78
CA ASP A 15 18.06 -18.02 -6.45
C ASP A 15 16.69 -17.35 -6.24
N ASP A 16 16.09 -16.78 -7.29
CA ASP A 16 14.75 -16.18 -7.21
C ASP A 16 13.66 -17.23 -6.95
N ALA A 17 13.77 -18.41 -7.54
CA ALA A 17 12.84 -19.51 -7.30
C ALA A 17 12.95 -20.04 -5.86
N LEU A 18 14.18 -20.17 -5.33
CA LEU A 18 14.43 -20.56 -3.93
C LEU A 18 13.99 -19.46 -2.95
N ALA A 19 14.16 -18.19 -3.32
CA ALA A 19 13.68 -17.04 -2.55
C ALA A 19 12.14 -17.00 -2.50
N ALA A 20 11.46 -17.29 -3.61
CA ALA A 20 10.00 -17.36 -3.65
C ALA A 20 9.46 -18.50 -2.76
N ASP A 21 10.05 -19.69 -2.84
CA ASP A 21 9.63 -20.84 -2.06
C ASP A 21 9.93 -20.67 -0.55
N SER A 22 11.09 -20.11 -0.19
CA SER A 22 11.39 -19.76 1.20
C SER A 22 10.44 -18.69 1.77
N ARG A 23 10.03 -17.69 0.98
CA ARG A 23 9.01 -16.71 1.37
C ARG A 23 7.65 -17.37 1.58
N GLU A 24 7.23 -18.28 0.71
CA GLU A 24 5.95 -18.96 0.87
C GLU A 24 5.92 -19.86 2.11
N ARG A 25 6.99 -20.62 2.36
CA ARG A 25 7.13 -21.41 3.59
C ARG A 25 7.19 -20.53 4.84
N ALA A 26 7.88 -19.39 4.77
CA ALA A 26 7.95 -18.42 5.85
C ALA A 26 6.55 -17.86 6.16
N VAL A 27 5.80 -17.39 5.16
CA VAL A 27 4.42 -16.89 5.31
C VAL A 27 3.51 -17.97 5.93
N ARG A 28 3.58 -19.20 5.43
CA ARG A 28 2.78 -20.32 5.95
C ARG A 28 3.14 -20.66 7.39
N SER A 29 4.41 -20.55 7.78
CA SER A 29 4.85 -20.71 9.17
C SER A 29 4.39 -19.54 10.06
N LEU A 30 4.39 -18.33 9.53
CA LEU A 30 3.99 -17.09 10.19
C LEU A 30 2.51 -17.13 10.57
N LEU A 31 1.68 -17.60 9.63
CA LEU A 31 0.22 -17.76 9.78
C LEU A 31 -0.19 -18.79 10.83
N ARG A 32 0.69 -19.74 11.20
CA ARG A 32 0.44 -20.68 12.30
C ARG A 32 0.51 -20.02 13.67
N ARG A 33 1.15 -18.85 13.81
CA ARG A 33 1.19 -18.10 15.07
C ARG A 33 -0.03 -17.17 15.18
N PRO A 34 -0.96 -17.40 16.14
CA PRO A 34 -2.23 -16.68 16.22
C PRO A 34 -2.07 -15.16 16.45
N GLN A 35 -1.04 -14.75 17.19
CA GLN A 35 -0.73 -13.32 17.43
C GLN A 35 -0.31 -12.61 16.15
N LEU A 36 0.51 -13.27 15.34
CA LEU A 36 1.03 -12.73 14.09
C LEU A 36 -0.07 -12.60 13.05
N ARG A 37 -1.00 -13.58 13.04
CA ARG A 37 -2.22 -13.53 12.23
C ARG A 37 -3.12 -12.34 12.58
N ARG A 38 -3.27 -12.03 13.88
CA ARG A 38 -4.03 -10.85 14.34
C ARG A 38 -3.40 -9.54 13.91
N LEU A 39 -2.07 -9.43 14.00
CA LEU A 39 -1.32 -8.25 13.58
C LEU A 39 -1.44 -8.04 12.07
N TRP A 40 -1.36 -9.11 11.30
CA TRP A 40 -1.59 -9.09 9.86
C TRP A 40 -3.02 -8.68 9.50
N SER A 41 -4.03 -9.24 10.17
CA SER A 41 -5.42 -8.82 9.95
C SER A 41 -5.64 -7.36 10.32
N ALA A 42 -5.03 -6.88 11.40
CA ALA A 42 -5.13 -5.48 11.80
C ALA A 42 -4.46 -4.55 10.77
N HIS A 43 -3.33 -4.96 10.20
CA HIS A 43 -2.65 -4.20 9.16
C HIS A 43 -3.46 -4.16 7.86
N LEU A 44 -4.02 -5.30 7.43
CA LEU A 44 -4.90 -5.36 6.26
C LEU A 44 -6.18 -4.54 6.47
N VAL A 45 -6.85 -4.70 7.61
CA VAL A 45 -8.08 -3.96 7.93
C VAL A 45 -7.79 -2.46 8.07
N GLY A 46 -6.66 -2.09 8.66
CA GLY A 46 -6.20 -0.70 8.74
C GLY A 46 -5.98 -0.10 7.35
N GLY A 47 -5.26 -0.81 6.47
CA GLY A 47 -5.02 -0.35 5.09
C GLY A 47 -6.29 -0.25 4.24
N VAL A 48 -7.19 -1.23 4.36
CA VAL A 48 -8.50 -1.19 3.66
C VAL A 48 -9.39 -0.08 4.20
N GLY A 49 -9.46 0.07 5.53
CA GLY A 49 -10.23 1.11 6.19
C GLY A 49 -9.75 2.51 5.77
N ASP A 50 -8.44 2.68 5.63
CA ASP A 50 -7.85 3.93 5.17
C ASP A 50 -8.20 4.24 3.71
N ALA A 51 -8.06 3.27 2.80
CA ALA A 51 -8.44 3.43 1.40
C ALA A 51 -9.93 3.76 1.25
N LEU A 52 -10.80 3.09 2.04
CA LEU A 52 -12.23 3.38 2.07
C LEU A 52 -12.51 4.79 2.61
N ALA A 53 -11.85 5.20 3.69
CA ALA A 53 -11.99 6.55 4.24
C ALA A 53 -11.59 7.62 3.22
N LEU A 54 -10.50 7.40 2.49
CA LEU A 54 -10.07 8.29 1.40
C LEU A 54 -11.07 8.34 0.26
N LEU A 55 -11.60 7.20 -0.18
CA LEU A 55 -12.60 7.15 -1.24
C LEU A 55 -13.86 7.93 -0.82
N VAL A 56 -14.33 7.72 0.41
CA VAL A 56 -15.47 8.45 0.97
C VAL A 56 -15.18 9.95 1.04
N LEU A 57 -14.00 10.35 1.51
CA LEU A 57 -13.60 11.75 1.58
C LEU A 57 -13.54 12.42 0.21
N VAL A 58 -13.00 11.74 -0.81
CA VAL A 58 -12.98 12.22 -2.20
C VAL A 58 -14.39 12.40 -2.74
N VAL A 59 -15.28 11.43 -2.51
CA VAL A 59 -16.69 11.52 -2.98
C VAL A 59 -17.41 12.69 -2.30
N LEU A 60 -17.23 12.86 -0.99
CA LEU A 60 -17.82 13.98 -0.24
C LEU A 60 -17.28 15.33 -0.71
N ALA A 61 -15.96 15.44 -0.92
CA ALA A 61 -15.34 16.65 -1.43
C ALA A 61 -15.82 17.00 -2.84
N LEU A 62 -16.02 15.99 -3.70
CA LEU A 62 -16.59 16.16 -5.03
C LEU A 62 -18.04 16.67 -4.96
N GLN A 63 -18.88 16.07 -4.11
CA GLN A 63 -20.25 16.52 -3.92
C GLN A 63 -20.29 17.96 -3.41
N ALA A 64 -19.48 18.30 -2.41
CA ALA A 64 -19.35 19.66 -1.89
C ALA A 64 -18.85 20.64 -2.97
N ALA A 65 -17.90 20.21 -3.79
CA ALA A 65 -17.38 21.02 -4.90
C ALA A 65 -18.46 21.36 -5.92
N ILE A 66 -19.31 20.39 -6.27
CA ILE A 66 -20.41 20.57 -7.22
C ILE A 66 -21.55 21.40 -6.60
N ALA A 67 -21.92 21.11 -5.35
CA ALA A 67 -23.07 21.72 -4.70
C ALA A 67 -22.83 23.18 -4.28
N ALA A 68 -21.65 23.48 -3.76
CA ALA A 68 -21.31 24.80 -3.23
C ALA A 68 -20.35 25.60 -4.12
N GLY A 69 -19.68 24.98 -5.10
CA GLY A 69 -18.69 25.64 -5.95
C GLY A 69 -17.55 26.36 -5.21
N PRO A 70 -17.03 25.88 -4.06
CA PRO A 70 -16.08 26.60 -3.22
C PRO A 70 -14.74 26.91 -3.93
N PHE A 71 -14.38 26.13 -4.95
CA PHE A 71 -13.17 26.29 -5.76
C PHE A 71 -13.47 26.83 -7.17
N GLY A 72 -14.65 27.43 -7.37
CA GLY A 72 -15.17 27.82 -8.67
C GLY A 72 -15.94 26.70 -9.37
N GLY A 73 -16.59 27.05 -10.49
CA GLY A 73 -17.48 26.14 -11.23
C GLY A 73 -16.79 25.21 -12.22
N GLY A 74 -17.51 24.17 -12.62
CA GLY A 74 -17.11 23.25 -13.69
C GLY A 74 -15.99 22.27 -13.32
N TYR A 75 -15.41 21.64 -14.33
CA TYR A 75 -14.45 20.53 -14.16
C TYR A 75 -13.18 20.93 -13.40
N ARG A 76 -12.76 22.21 -13.49
CA ARG A 76 -11.57 22.72 -12.80
C ARG A 76 -11.72 22.76 -11.29
N GLY A 77 -12.85 23.26 -10.78
CA GLY A 77 -13.12 23.31 -9.34
C GLY A 77 -13.22 21.91 -8.72
N VAL A 78 -13.83 20.99 -9.47
CA VAL A 78 -13.89 19.57 -9.13
C VAL A 78 -12.50 18.93 -9.07
N ALA A 79 -11.69 19.10 -10.11
CA ALA A 79 -10.33 18.56 -10.16
C ALA A 79 -9.45 19.11 -9.04
N PHE A 80 -9.61 20.39 -8.70
CA PHE A 80 -8.90 21.02 -7.60
C PHE A 80 -9.29 20.44 -6.24
N ALA A 81 -10.59 20.27 -5.96
CA ALA A 81 -11.07 19.67 -4.72
C ALA A 81 -10.51 18.25 -4.51
N VAL A 82 -10.52 17.42 -5.55
CA VAL A 82 -9.95 16.07 -5.50
C VAL A 82 -8.44 16.12 -5.25
N ALA A 83 -7.70 16.98 -5.97
CA ALA A 83 -6.27 17.13 -5.79
C ALA A 83 -5.91 17.57 -4.37
N THR A 84 -6.68 18.47 -3.75
CA THR A 84 -6.47 18.91 -2.37
C THR A 84 -6.67 17.76 -1.38
N VAL A 85 -7.69 16.91 -1.55
CA VAL A 85 -7.90 15.74 -0.68
C VAL A 85 -6.70 14.80 -0.73
N PHE A 86 -6.19 14.50 -1.92
CA PHE A 86 -4.99 13.68 -2.06
C PHE A 86 -3.73 14.35 -1.48
N ALA A 87 -3.56 15.66 -1.69
CA ALA A 87 -2.44 16.40 -1.13
C ALA A 87 -2.44 16.40 0.41
N VAL A 88 -3.60 16.66 1.01
CA VAL A 88 -3.79 16.58 2.47
C VAL A 88 -3.49 15.18 2.97
N ARG A 89 -3.91 14.14 2.25
CA ARG A 89 -3.59 12.77 2.62
C ARG A 89 -2.08 12.54 2.61
N ILE A 90 -1.39 12.86 1.52
CA ILE A 90 0.07 12.66 1.41
C ILE A 90 0.81 13.39 2.53
N LEU A 91 0.36 14.59 2.91
CA LEU A 91 0.98 15.36 4.00
C LEU A 91 0.70 14.75 5.39
N ALA A 92 -0.44 14.11 5.57
CA ALA A 92 -0.87 13.51 6.84
C ALA A 92 -0.38 12.06 7.03
N THR A 93 0.36 11.50 6.07
CA THR A 93 0.94 10.14 6.14
C THR A 93 2.44 10.22 6.30
#